data_AF-A0AAN1RVS2-F1
#
_entry.id   AF-A0AAN1RVS2-F1
#
_cell.length_a   1.000
_cell.length_b   1.000
_cell.length_c   1.000
_cell.angle_alpha   90.00
_cell.angle_beta   90.00
_cell.angle_gamma   90.00
#
_symmetry.space_group_name_H-M   'P 1'
#
loop_
_entity.id
_entity.type
_entity.pdbx_description
1 polymer ?
#
loop_
_entity_poly.entity_id
_entity_poly.type
_entity_poly.pdbx_seq_one_letter_code
_entity_poly.pdbx_strand_id
1 'polypeptide(L)'
;MNKYDLEKNKALKLAGQLRQAGTPGRFGAGQAPDRREQRKLDQAAGLVPFALKLPQAQADRLRALAQERGVSTNDIVAELLQKALDA
;
A
#
# COMPACT_ATOMS: atom_id res chain seq x y z
N MET A 1 -46.38 1.56 -29.16
CA MET A 1 -45.25 2.34 -28.61
C MET A 1 -44.49 2.95 -29.78
N ASN A 2 -44.22 4.25 -29.73
CA ASN A 2 -43.60 4.95 -30.85
C ASN A 2 -42.10 4.64 -30.92
N LYS A 3 -41.55 4.58 -32.14
CA LYS A 3 -40.14 4.23 -32.40
C LYS A 3 -39.16 5.12 -31.62
N TYR A 4 -39.54 6.39 -31.43
CA TYR A 4 -38.79 7.39 -30.67
C TYR A 4 -38.68 7.08 -29.16
N ASP A 5 -39.72 6.48 -28.56
CA ASP A 5 -39.71 6.11 -27.15
C ASP A 5 -38.73 4.96 -26.88
N LEU A 6 -38.59 4.05 -27.85
CA LEU A 6 -37.64 2.94 -27.79
C LEU A 6 -36.19 3.43 -27.84
N GLU A 7 -35.90 4.41 -28.69
CA GLU A 7 -34.57 5.02 -28.80
C GLU A 7 -34.21 5.82 -27.55
N LYS A 8 -35.18 6.55 -26.97
CA LYS A 8 -34.99 7.27 -25.71
C LYS A 8 -34.68 6.33 -24.54
N ASN A 9 -35.38 5.21 -24.44
CA ASN A 9 -35.12 4.21 -23.40
C ASN A 9 -33.75 3.54 -23.57
N LYS A 10 -33.30 3.30 -24.80
CA LYS A 10 -31.95 2.78 -25.08
C LYS A 10 -30.87 3.78 -24.67
N ALA A 11 -31.06 5.06 -24.97
CA ALA A 11 -30.13 6.12 -24.57
C ALA A 11 -30.04 6.26 -23.04
N LEU A 12 -31.17 6.17 -22.34
CA LEU A 12 -31.21 6.20 -20.87
C LEU A 12 -30.50 4.98 -20.25
N LYS A 13 -30.67 3.80 -20.84
CA LYS A 13 -29.98 2.57 -20.39
C LYS A 13 -28.46 2.68 -20.57
N LEU A 14 -28.01 3.20 -21.72
CA LEU A 14 -26.60 3.45 -21.99
C LEU A 14 -25.99 4.49 -21.03
N ALA A 15 -26.70 5.58 -20.77
CA ALA A 15 -26.28 6.60 -19.82
C ALA A 15 -26.19 6.05 -18.39
N GLY A 16 -27.13 5.19 -17.99
CA GLY A 16 -27.09 4.47 -16.72
C GLY A 16 -25.87 3.56 -16.60
N GLN A 17 -25.57 2.78 -17.65
CA GLN A 17 -24.40 1.89 -17.68
C GLN A 17 -23.06 2.66 -17.65
N LEU A 18 -22.96 3.78 -18.36
CA LEU A 18 -21.78 4.65 -18.33
C LEU A 18 -21.55 5.30 -16.96
N ARG A 19 -22.62 5.67 -16.24
CA ARG A 19 -22.52 6.20 -14.87
C ARG A 19 -22.24 5.11 -13.83
N GLN A 20 -22.66 3.86 -14.09
CA GLN A 20 -22.38 2.68 -13.27
C GLN A 20 -21.05 1.98 -13.58
N ALA A 21 -20.34 2.39 -14.63
CA ALA A 21 -18.94 2.00 -14.85
C ALA A 21 -18.10 2.59 -13.71
N GLY A 22 -18.13 1.86 -12.60
CA GLY A 22 -17.74 2.30 -11.27
C GLY A 22 -16.29 2.75 -11.17
N THR A 23 -16.02 3.39 -10.04
CA THR A 23 -14.72 3.81 -9.56
C THR A 23 -13.65 2.79 -9.99
N PRO A 24 -12.66 3.20 -10.79
CA PRO A 24 -11.72 2.26 -11.36
C PRO A 24 -11.01 1.53 -10.22
N GLY A 25 -11.03 0.18 -10.24
CA GLY A 25 -10.49 -0.70 -9.19
C GLY A 25 -9.00 -0.55 -8.88
N ARG A 26 -8.34 0.45 -9.48
CA ARG A 26 -7.00 0.93 -9.14
C ARG A 26 -6.91 1.56 -7.75
N PHE A 27 -8.02 2.01 -7.16
CA PHE A 27 -8.06 2.41 -5.76
C PHE A 27 -8.30 1.17 -4.88
N GLY A 28 -7.25 0.42 -4.57
CA GLY A 28 -7.31 -0.77 -3.70
C GLY A 28 -6.80 -2.09 -4.31
N ALA A 29 -6.21 -2.06 -5.52
CA ALA A 29 -5.52 -3.20 -6.12
C ALA A 29 -4.20 -3.48 -5.40
N GLY A 30 -4.32 -4.15 -4.27
CA GLY A 30 -3.25 -4.50 -3.36
C GLY A 30 -3.90 -4.63 -2.00
N GLN A 31 -4.36 -5.83 -1.66
CA GLN A 31 -4.86 -6.18 -0.34
C GLN A 31 -3.67 -6.02 0.61
N ALA A 32 -3.40 -4.78 1.03
CA ALA A 32 -2.47 -4.52 2.11
C ALA A 32 -3.02 -5.31 3.30
N PRO A 33 -2.20 -6.14 3.97
CA PRO A 33 -2.65 -6.89 5.13
C PRO A 33 -3.35 -5.93 6.09
N ASP A 34 -4.44 -6.38 6.72
CA ASP A 34 -5.15 -5.53 7.67
C ASP A 34 -4.11 -5.02 8.69
N ARG A 35 -3.97 -3.70 8.77
CA ARG A 35 -2.96 -3.05 9.61
C ARG A 35 -3.08 -3.51 11.07
N ARG A 36 -4.25 -3.99 11.48
CA ARG A 36 -4.48 -4.61 12.80
C ARG A 36 -3.85 -5.98 12.92
N GLU A 37 -3.97 -6.81 11.90
CA GLU A 37 -3.38 -8.15 11.85
C GLU A 37 -1.86 -8.04 11.80
N GLN A 38 -1.32 -7.13 10.99
CA GLN A 38 0.13 -6.87 10.94
C GLN A 38 0.66 -6.42 12.31
N ARG A 39 -0.03 -5.50 13.00
CA ARG A 39 0.35 -5.10 14.36
C ARG A 39 0.26 -6.23 15.38
N LYS A 40 -0.70 -7.15 15.25
CA LYS A 40 -0.78 -8.33 16.13
C LYS A 40 0.39 -9.28 15.90
N LEU A 41 0.78 -9.48 14.65
CA LEU A 41 1.96 -10.28 14.30
C LEU A 41 3.24 -9.62 14.81
N ASP A 42 3.38 -8.31 14.63
CA ASP A 42 4.52 -7.55 15.12
C ASP A 42 4.61 -7.60 16.66
N GLN A 43 3.48 -7.45 17.36
CA GLN A 43 3.41 -7.60 18.81
C GLN A 43 3.75 -9.02 19.27
N ALA A 44 3.26 -10.05 18.58
CA ALA A 44 3.59 -11.43 18.86
C ALA A 44 5.09 -11.73 18.65
N ALA A 45 5.71 -11.04 17.68
CA ALA A 45 7.14 -11.09 17.42
C ALA A 45 7.97 -10.21 18.38
N GLY A 46 7.34 -9.50 19.32
CA GLY A 46 8.03 -8.60 20.26
C GLY A 46 8.58 -7.32 19.62
N LEU A 47 8.16 -7.00 18.39
CA LEU A 47 8.60 -5.82 17.67
C LEU A 47 7.96 -4.56 18.27
N VAL A 48 8.81 -3.61 18.65
CA VAL A 48 8.39 -2.31 19.17
C VAL A 48 8.55 -1.26 18.07
N PRO A 49 7.49 -0.50 17.73
CA PRO A 49 7.61 0.60 16.77
C PRO A 49 8.48 1.71 17.36
N PHE A 50 9.65 1.93 16.78
CA PHE A 50 10.61 2.94 17.24
C PHE A 50 10.78 4.05 16.21
N ALA A 51 10.21 5.22 16.48
CA ALA A 51 10.29 6.37 15.59
C ALA A 51 11.62 7.11 15.80
N LEU A 52 12.43 7.16 14.75
CA LEU A 52 13.73 7.84 14.73
C LEU A 52 13.73 9.00 13.75
N LYS A 53 14.28 10.14 14.17
CA LYS A 53 14.57 11.26 13.28
C LYS A 53 15.95 11.06 12.67
N LEU A 54 16.00 10.73 11.38
CA LEU A 54 17.23 10.58 10.62
C LEU A 54 17.39 11.75 9.63
N PRO A 55 18.64 12.21 9.37
CA PRO A 55 18.93 13.04 8.23
C PRO A 55 18.49 12.36 6.93
N GLN A 56 17.94 13.13 5.99
CA GLN A 56 17.40 12.61 4.73
C GLN A 56 18.42 11.74 3.97
N ALA A 57 19.67 12.20 3.88
CA ALA A 57 20.74 11.45 3.21
C ALA A 57 20.99 10.06 3.81
N GLN A 58 20.85 9.91 5.13
CA GLN A 58 21.03 8.62 5.81
C GLN A 58 19.83 7.70 5.55
N ALA A 59 18.61 8.25 5.59
CA ALA A 59 17.39 7.50 5.26
C ALA A 59 17.39 6.99 3.81
N ASP A 60 17.94 7.77 2.89
CA ASP A 60 18.02 7.41 1.48
C ASP A 60 19.09 6.34 1.23
N ARG A 61 20.23 6.42 1.93
CA ARG A 61 21.25 5.36 1.91
C ARG A 61 20.71 4.04 2.45
N LEU A 62 19.95 4.06 3.55
CA LEU A 62 19.32 2.85 4.10
C LEU A 62 18.32 2.23 3.11
N ARG A 63 17.53 3.08 2.42
CA ARG A 63 16.60 2.62 1.39
C ARG A 63 17.32 2.03 0.18
N ALA A 64 18.39 2.65 -0.28
CA ALA A 64 19.21 2.12 -1.38
C ALA A 64 19.81 0.75 -1.02
N LEU A 65 20.38 0.61 0.18
CA LEU A 65 20.93 -0.66 0.66
C LEU A 65 19.88 -1.77 0.78
N ALA A 66 18.67 -1.42 1.23
CA ALA A 66 17.54 -2.36 1.29
C ALA A 66 17.12 -2.82 -0.12
N GLN A 67 17.06 -1.89 -1.07
CA GLN A 67 16.74 -2.19 -2.48
C GLN A 67 17.80 -3.07 -3.14
N GLU A 68 19.08 -2.77 -2.96
CA GLU A 68 20.20 -3.54 -3.52
C GLU A 68 20.19 -5.00 -3.04
N ARG A 69 19.81 -5.22 -1.78
CA ARG A 69 19.76 -6.56 -1.16
C ARG A 69 18.40 -7.25 -1.29
N GLY A 70 17.37 -6.55 -1.73
CA GLY A 70 16.00 -7.07 -1.82
C GLY A 70 15.37 -7.41 -0.47
N VAL A 71 15.82 -6.80 0.62
CA VAL A 71 15.31 -7.02 1.99
C VAL A 71 14.55 -5.80 2.50
N SER A 72 13.84 -5.92 3.62
CA SER A 72 13.10 -4.77 4.16
C SER A 72 14.07 -3.74 4.78
N THR A 73 13.68 -2.47 4.76
CA THR A 73 14.44 -1.41 5.44
C THR A 73 14.59 -1.69 6.94
N ASN A 74 13.60 -2.34 7.56
CA ASN A 74 13.63 -2.69 8.98
C ASN A 74 14.71 -3.74 9.27
N ASP A 75 14.90 -4.73 8.38
CA ASP A 75 15.92 -5.77 8.55
C ASP A 75 17.33 -5.18 8.49
N ILE A 76 17.58 -4.28 7.54
CA ILE A 76 18.87 -3.55 7.44
C ILE A 76 19.13 -2.73 8.70
N VAL A 77 18.12 -2.04 9.21
CA VAL A 77 18.27 -1.24 10.44
C VAL A 77 18.53 -2.14 11.64
N ALA A 78 17.84 -3.28 11.76
CA ALA A 78 18.08 -4.25 12.82
C ALA A 78 19.51 -4.81 12.77
N GLU A 79 20.02 -5.19 11.60
CA GLU A 79 21.40 -5.66 11.44
C GLU A 79 22.43 -4.59 11.83
N LEU A 80 22.22 -3.34 11.41
CA LEU A 80 23.14 -2.25 11.71
C LEU A 80 23.13 -1.88 13.20
N LEU A 81 21.96 -1.91 13.83
CA LEU A 81 21.84 -1.70 15.28
C LEU A 81 22.52 -2.81 16.07
N GLN A 82 22.30 -4.08 15.69
CA GLN A 82 22.94 -5.22 16.35
C GLN A 82 24.47 -5.11 16.27
N LYS A 83 25.02 -4.82 15.07
CA LYS A 83 26.46 -4.60 14.88
C LYS A 83 27.02 -3.44 15.71
N ALA A 84 26.23 -2.41 15.97
CA ALA A 84 26.65 -1.26 16.77
C ALA A 84 26.56 -1.53 18.29
N LEU A 85 25.70 -2.45 18.73
CA LEU A 85 25.55 -2.85 20.13
C LEU A 85 26.52 -3.96 20.54
N ASP A 86 26.94 -4.80 19.59
CA ASP A 86 27.94 -5.86 19.80
C ASP A 86 29.39 -5.34 19.69
N ALA A 87 29.58 -4.06 19.37
CA ALA A 87 30.87 -3.37 19.29
C ALA A 87 31.24 -2.70 20.61
#